data_AF-A0A117LKN3-F1
#
_entry.id   AF-A0A117LKN3-F1
#
_cell.length_a   1.000
_cell.length_b   1.000
_cell.length_c   1.000
_cell.angle_alpha   90.00
_cell.angle_beta   90.00
_cell.angle_gamma   90.00
#
_symmetry.space_group_name_H-M   'P 1'
#
loop_
_entity.id
_entity.type
_entity.pdbx_description
1 polymer ?
#
loop_
_entity_poly.entity_id
_entity_poly.type
_entity_poly.pdbx_seq_one_letter_code
_entity_poly.pdbx_strand_id
1 'polypeptide(L)'
;MRFLSGACLNFTAQPLKRPIWKRLWRSRIRDLFWDADSGSFFFTGNDAEALINRPKEIYDGAMPSGNSVAAYILSRLALYTGNQRYRDLSWNQMRSFAGKVSEHPAGYTFLLTAWQFALWPPRQIIVVAGGKNNEAKEFLDPLKKNFA
;
A
#
# COMPACT_ATOMS: atom_id res chain seq x y z
N MET A 1 10.87 -17.89 -7.26
CA MET A 1 11.18 -16.96 -6.14
C MET A 1 10.16 -15.82 -6.15
N ARG A 2 9.60 -15.42 -5.01
CA ARG A 2 8.65 -14.30 -4.91
C ARG A 2 9.36 -13.07 -4.34
N PHE A 3 9.32 -11.96 -5.08
CA PHE A 3 9.85 -10.67 -4.65
C PHE A 3 8.71 -9.74 -4.22
N LEU A 4 9.01 -8.83 -3.29
CA LEU A 4 8.05 -7.88 -2.77
C LEU A 4 7.46 -6.98 -3.88
N SER A 5 8.30 -6.48 -4.79
CA SER A 5 7.89 -5.69 -5.95
C SER A 5 6.90 -6.44 -6.85
N GLY A 6 7.20 -7.72 -7.12
CA GLY A 6 6.30 -8.65 -7.82
C GLY A 6 4.96 -8.88 -7.12
N ALA A 7 4.98 -9.04 -5.79
CA ALA A 7 3.77 -9.20 -5.00
C ALA A 7 2.88 -7.95 -5.03
N CYS A 8 3.48 -6.76 -5.17
CA CYS A 8 2.79 -5.48 -5.18
C CYS A 8 2.29 -5.04 -6.57
N LEU A 9 2.86 -5.54 -7.68
CA LEU A 9 2.48 -5.15 -9.05
C LEU A 9 0.98 -5.31 -9.38
N ASN A 10 0.35 -6.35 -8.83
CA ASN A 10 -1.09 -6.58 -9.03
C ASN A 10 -1.99 -5.56 -8.30
N PHE A 11 -1.41 -4.76 -7.39
CA PHE A 11 -2.14 -3.82 -6.52
C PHE A 11 -2.05 -2.36 -6.98
N THR A 12 -1.17 -2.01 -7.91
CA THR A 12 -1.14 -0.65 -8.48
C THR A 12 -2.05 -0.53 -9.70
N ALA A 13 -2.21 -1.61 -10.47
CA ALA A 13 -2.90 -1.61 -11.77
C ALA A 13 -4.40 -1.93 -11.72
N GLN A 14 -4.96 -2.40 -10.60
CA GLN A 14 -6.37 -2.81 -10.53
C GLN A 14 -7.23 -1.83 -9.71
N PRO A 15 -8.50 -1.59 -10.11
CA PRO A 15 -9.48 -0.92 -9.25
C PRO A 15 -9.72 -1.74 -7.98
N LEU A 16 -9.73 -1.10 -6.81
CA LEU A 16 -9.94 -1.78 -5.53
C LEU A 16 -11.35 -2.39 -5.43
N LYS A 17 -11.51 -3.66 -5.85
CA LYS A 17 -12.69 -4.47 -5.54
C LYS A 17 -12.60 -5.00 -4.10
N ARG A 18 -13.54 -4.54 -3.25
CA ARG A 18 -13.42 -4.46 -1.78
C ARG A 18 -13.03 -5.73 -0.97
N PRO A 19 -13.24 -6.99 -1.38
CA PRO A 19 -12.80 -8.15 -0.57
C PRO A 19 -11.45 -8.74 -0.95
N ILE A 20 -11.03 -8.66 -2.22
CA ILE A 20 -9.86 -9.43 -2.68
C ILE A 20 -8.53 -8.84 -2.15
N TRP A 21 -8.50 -7.53 -1.93
CA TRP A 21 -7.30 -6.79 -1.54
C TRP A 21 -6.89 -7.04 -0.10
N LYS A 22 -7.86 -7.07 0.82
CA LYS A 22 -7.60 -7.42 2.23
C LYS A 22 -6.98 -8.81 2.34
N ARG A 23 -7.53 -9.76 1.58
CA ARG A 23 -7.05 -11.15 1.54
C ARG A 23 -5.65 -11.23 0.94
N LEU A 24 -5.45 -10.65 -0.25
CA LEU A 24 -4.17 -10.69 -0.94
C LEU A 24 -3.06 -9.98 -0.15
N TRP A 25 -3.35 -8.81 0.45
CA TRP A 25 -2.39 -8.10 1.29
C TRP A 25 -1.93 -8.97 2.47
N ARG A 26 -2.90 -9.55 3.19
CA ARG A 26 -2.62 -10.35 4.39
C ARG A 26 -1.81 -11.59 4.04
N SER A 27 -2.30 -12.41 3.12
CA SER A 27 -1.71 -13.72 2.83
C SER A 27 -0.47 -13.68 1.94
N ARG A 28 -0.24 -12.61 1.16
CA ARG A 28 0.90 -12.53 0.24
C ARG A 28 1.97 -11.54 0.66
N ILE A 29 1.62 -10.39 1.21
CA ILE A 29 2.61 -9.34 1.46
C ILE A 29 3.04 -9.37 2.93
N ARG A 30 2.09 -9.27 3.85
CA ARG A 30 2.43 -9.20 5.27
C ARG A 30 3.07 -10.49 5.78
N ASP A 31 2.44 -11.64 5.52
CA ASP A 31 2.87 -12.89 6.15
C ASP A 31 4.19 -13.44 5.56
N LEU A 32 4.56 -13.06 4.32
CA LEU A 32 5.80 -13.50 3.67
C LEU A 32 6.97 -12.52 3.86
N PHE A 33 6.70 -11.21 3.94
CA PHE A 33 7.75 -10.18 3.81
C PHE A 33 7.91 -9.27 5.03
N TRP A 34 6.94 -9.21 5.96
CA TRP A 34 6.99 -8.26 7.08
C TRP A 34 8.11 -8.58 8.08
N ASP A 35 8.87 -7.55 8.41
CA ASP A 35 9.86 -7.54 9.48
C ASP A 35 9.36 -6.66 10.63
N ALA A 36 8.98 -7.30 11.74
CA ALA A 36 8.45 -6.61 12.90
C ALA A 36 9.49 -5.74 13.61
N ASP A 37 10.77 -6.13 13.57
CA ASP A 37 11.83 -5.47 14.33
C ASP A 37 12.18 -4.10 13.75
N SER A 38 12.22 -4.01 12.43
CA SER A 38 12.45 -2.73 11.73
C SER A 38 11.19 -1.98 11.33
N GLY A 39 10.03 -2.64 11.39
CA GLY A 39 8.77 -2.08 10.89
C GLY A 39 8.73 -1.92 9.36
N SER A 40 9.39 -2.81 8.61
CA SER A 40 9.45 -2.72 7.14
C SER A 40 9.36 -4.09 6.46
N PHE A 41 9.51 -4.16 5.14
CA PHE A 41 9.39 -5.41 4.39
C PHE A 41 10.71 -5.84 3.78
N PHE A 42 11.03 -7.12 3.92
CA PHE A 42 12.12 -7.76 3.20
C PHE A 42 11.84 -7.80 1.69
N PHE A 43 12.91 -7.81 0.90
CA PHE A 43 12.80 -7.94 -0.56
C PHE A 43 12.31 -9.34 -0.98
N THR A 44 12.76 -10.38 -0.30
CA THR A 44 12.41 -11.79 -0.55
C THR A 44 11.42 -12.30 0.48
N GLY A 45 10.56 -13.26 0.08
CA GLY A 45 9.66 -13.95 1.00
C GLY A 45 10.41 -14.86 1.98
N ASN A 46 9.81 -15.17 3.12
CA ASN A 46 10.33 -16.15 4.08
C ASN A 46 10.27 -17.60 3.56
N ASP A 47 9.56 -17.82 2.45
CA ASP A 47 9.46 -19.08 1.70
C ASP A 47 10.51 -19.20 0.58
N ALA A 48 11.38 -18.20 0.43
CA ALA A 48 12.50 -18.25 -0.51
C ALA A 48 13.67 -19.09 0.05
N GLU A 49 14.65 -19.35 -0.81
CA GLU A 49 15.93 -19.93 -0.39
C GLU A 49 16.53 -19.13 0.77
N ALA A 50 17.11 -19.85 1.74
CA ALA A 50 17.73 -19.25 2.90
C ALA A 50 18.99 -18.47 2.49
N LEU A 51 18.82 -17.16 2.28
CA LEU A 51 19.92 -16.24 2.00
C LEU A 51 20.61 -15.82 3.30
N ILE A 52 21.94 -15.68 3.26
CA ILE A 52 22.75 -15.15 4.38
C ILE A 52 22.27 -13.75 4.81
N ASN A 53 21.84 -12.94 3.85
CA ASN A 53 21.28 -11.62 4.10
C ASN A 53 19.98 -11.44 3.30
N ARG A 54 18.94 -10.92 3.97
CA ARG A 54 17.67 -10.54 3.34
C ARG A 54 17.60 -9.01 3.30
N PRO A 55 18.02 -8.38 2.20
CA PRO A 55 18.02 -6.93 2.11
C PRO A 55 16.59 -6.37 2.05
N LYS A 56 16.48 -5.08 2.34
CA LYS A 56 15.26 -4.30 2.20
C LYS A 56 15.45 -3.33 1.05
N GLU A 57 14.67 -3.55 0.00
CA GLU A 57 14.69 -2.69 -1.17
C GLU A 57 13.82 -1.46 -0.91
N ILE A 58 14.46 -0.29 -0.82
CA ILE A 58 13.80 1.00 -0.55
C ILE A 58 14.05 2.03 -1.64
N TYR A 59 15.14 1.91 -2.40
CA TYR A 59 15.50 2.83 -3.46
C TYR A 59 14.56 2.68 -4.66
N ASP A 60 13.94 3.77 -5.08
CA ASP A 60 13.08 3.86 -6.26
C ASP A 60 13.95 4.15 -7.49
N GLY A 61 14.24 3.11 -8.26
CA GLY A 61 14.99 3.20 -9.51
C GLY A 61 14.07 3.40 -10.72
N ALA A 62 14.34 2.70 -11.81
CA ALA A 62 13.45 2.68 -12.99
C ALA A 62 12.05 2.14 -12.66
N MET A 63 11.95 1.28 -11.65
CA MET A 63 10.72 0.78 -11.07
C MET A 63 10.63 1.20 -9.60
N PRO A 64 9.42 1.43 -9.06
CA PRO A 64 9.26 1.70 -7.64
C PRO A 64 9.69 0.49 -6.81
N SER A 65 10.32 0.75 -5.67
CA SER A 65 10.76 -0.30 -4.75
C SER A 65 9.58 -1.05 -4.15
N GLY A 66 9.77 -2.32 -3.79
CA GLY A 66 8.74 -3.08 -3.11
C GLY A 66 8.23 -2.41 -1.83
N ASN A 67 9.11 -1.76 -1.06
CA ASN A 67 8.72 -1.05 0.16
C ASN A 67 7.90 0.21 -0.14
N SER A 68 8.29 0.99 -1.15
CA SER A 68 7.54 2.19 -1.58
C SER A 68 6.13 1.84 -2.01
N VAL A 69 5.97 0.77 -2.80
CA VAL A 69 4.65 0.30 -3.22
C VAL A 69 3.84 -0.25 -2.03
N ALA A 70 4.47 -0.98 -1.11
CA ALA A 70 3.81 -1.48 0.09
C ALA A 70 3.28 -0.33 0.98
N ALA A 71 4.06 0.73 1.18
CA ALA A 71 3.64 1.92 1.92
C ALA A 71 2.41 2.58 1.27
N TYR A 72 2.43 2.75 -0.05
CA TYR A 72 1.30 3.31 -0.79
C TYR A 72 0.03 2.46 -0.66
N ILE A 73 0.15 1.14 -0.81
CA ILE A 73 -0.98 0.21 -0.66
C ILE A 73 -1.54 0.26 0.76
N LEU A 74 -0.69 0.27 1.79
CA LEU A 74 -1.12 0.38 3.18
C LEU A 74 -1.89 1.68 3.44
N SER A 75 -1.39 2.81 2.93
CA SER A 75 -2.10 4.09 3.04
C SER A 75 -3.48 4.05 2.35
N ARG A 76 -3.57 3.44 1.17
CA ARG A 76 -4.86 3.25 0.48
C ARG A 76 -5.79 2.32 1.25
N LEU A 77 -5.30 1.20 1.77
CA LEU A 77 -6.09 0.26 2.56
C LEU A 77 -6.61 0.91 3.84
N ALA A 78 -5.79 1.70 4.53
CA ALA A 78 -6.22 2.49 5.68
C ALA A 78 -7.40 3.38 5.31
N LEU A 79 -7.27 4.14 4.22
CA LEU A 79 -8.29 5.05 3.73
C LEU A 79 -9.60 4.34 3.35
N TYR A 80 -9.54 3.24 2.59
CA TYR A 80 -10.76 2.55 2.12
C TYR A 80 -11.47 1.73 3.18
N THR A 81 -10.75 1.29 4.22
CA THR A 81 -11.30 0.37 5.21
C THR A 81 -11.56 1.03 6.56
N GLY A 82 -11.04 2.23 6.78
CA GLY A 82 -11.03 2.89 8.09
C GLY A 82 -10.21 2.14 9.15
N ASN A 83 -9.46 1.09 8.77
CA ASN A 83 -8.72 0.28 9.73
C ASN A 83 -7.38 0.94 10.08
N GLN A 84 -7.31 1.43 11.32
CA GLN A 84 -6.15 2.11 11.88
C GLN A 84 -4.86 1.28 11.79
N ARG A 85 -4.93 -0.06 11.85
CA ARG A 85 -3.75 -0.93 11.75
C ARG A 85 -2.99 -0.74 10.44
N TYR A 86 -3.68 -0.52 9.32
CA TYR A 86 -3.00 -0.27 8.04
C TYR A 86 -2.34 1.11 8.02
N ARG A 87 -2.97 2.09 8.70
CA ARG A 87 -2.40 3.43 8.85
C ARG A 87 -1.10 3.37 9.64
N ASP A 88 -1.12 2.67 10.78
CA ASP A 88 0.03 2.55 11.66
C ASP A 88 1.18 1.80 10.98
N LEU A 89 0.88 0.71 10.26
CA LEU A 89 1.88 -0.01 9.47
C LEU A 89 2.53 0.88 8.41
N SER A 90 1.72 1.65 7.66
CA SER A 90 2.23 2.58 6.65
C SER A 90 3.14 3.63 7.29
N TRP A 91 2.67 4.29 8.35
CA TRP A 91 3.40 5.36 9.01
C TRP A 91 4.69 4.88 9.65
N ASN A 92 4.68 3.73 10.33
CA ASN A 92 5.87 3.15 10.94
C ASN A 92 6.92 2.80 9.89
N GLN A 93 6.50 2.18 8.78
CA GLN A 93 7.39 1.86 7.67
C GLN A 93 8.02 3.11 7.09
N MET A 94 7.23 4.14 6.74
CA MET A 94 7.78 5.33 6.13
C MET A 94 8.68 6.11 7.10
N ARG A 95 8.36 6.13 8.41
CA ARG A 95 9.24 6.71 9.45
C ARG A 95 10.58 5.97 9.56
N SER A 96 10.59 4.64 9.44
CA SER A 96 11.82 3.84 9.50
C SER A 96 12.85 4.22 8.41
N PHE A 97 12.38 4.81 7.31
CA PHE A 97 13.21 5.24 6.19
C PHE A 97 13.48 6.74 6.15
N ALA A 98 12.89 7.52 7.07
CA ALA A 98 12.89 8.97 6.98
C ALA A 98 14.30 9.59 6.96
N GLY A 99 15.26 9.03 7.70
CA GLY A 99 16.65 9.47 7.67
C GLY A 99 17.26 9.37 6.26
N LYS A 100 17.21 8.18 5.66
CA LYS A 100 17.75 7.92 4.31
C LYS A 100 17.05 8.73 3.23
N VAL A 101 15.72 8.88 3.35
CA VAL A 101 14.93 9.67 2.40
C VAL A 101 15.31 11.15 2.47
N SER A 102 15.59 11.67 3.66
CA SER A 102 15.97 13.08 3.85
C SER A 102 17.35 13.39 3.26
N GLU A 103 18.28 12.43 3.27
CA GLU A 103 19.61 12.59 2.69
C GLU A 103 19.59 12.65 1.15
N HIS A 104 18.72 11.86 0.50
CA HIS A 104 18.62 11.83 -0.96
C HIS A 104 17.16 11.60 -1.45
N PRO A 105 16.29 12.61 -1.39
CA PRO A 105 14.86 12.45 -1.69
C PRO A 105 14.56 11.95 -3.10
N ALA A 106 15.40 12.33 -4.08
CA ALA A 106 15.24 11.97 -5.49
C ALA A 106 15.31 10.45 -5.75
N GLY A 107 15.96 9.69 -4.87
CA GLY A 107 16.01 8.22 -4.95
C GLY A 107 14.83 7.49 -4.32
N TYR A 108 13.81 8.21 -3.82
CA TYR A 108 12.69 7.61 -3.07
C TYR A 108 11.33 8.23 -3.46
N THR A 109 11.19 8.62 -4.73
CA THR A 109 10.04 9.42 -5.22
C THR A 109 8.69 8.72 -5.08
N PHE A 110 8.63 7.40 -5.18
CA PHE A 110 7.38 6.66 -4.99
C PHE A 110 7.04 6.54 -3.50
N LEU A 111 8.04 6.38 -2.64
CA LEU A 111 7.83 6.45 -1.19
C LEU A 111 7.34 7.85 -0.77
N LEU A 112 7.89 8.92 -1.36
CA LEU A 112 7.42 10.29 -1.15
C LEU A 112 5.98 10.48 -1.64
N THR A 113 5.59 9.83 -2.73
CA THR A 113 4.20 9.79 -3.21
C THR A 113 3.27 9.10 -2.18
N ALA A 114 3.73 8.01 -1.56
CA ALA A 114 3.00 7.35 -0.47
C ALA A 114 2.84 8.26 0.75
N TRP A 115 3.87 9.03 1.10
CA TRP A 115 3.81 10.05 2.15
C TRP A 115 2.84 11.17 1.82
N GLN A 116 2.91 11.73 0.62
CA GLN A 116 2.01 12.78 0.16
C GLN A 116 0.55 12.31 0.26
N PHE A 117 0.26 11.09 -0.19
CA PHE A 117 -1.08 10.50 -0.08
C PHE A 117 -1.54 10.34 1.38
N ALA A 118 -0.63 9.94 2.28
CA ALA A 118 -0.95 9.75 3.69
C ALA A 118 -1.18 11.08 4.44
N LEU A 119 -0.48 12.16 4.03
CA LEU A 119 -0.60 13.50 4.60
C LEU A 119 -1.81 14.26 4.06
N TRP A 120 -2.06 14.14 2.75
CA TRP A 120 -3.17 14.76 2.04
C TRP A 120 -4.06 13.71 1.39
N PRO A 121 -4.81 12.92 2.20
CA PRO A 121 -5.72 11.94 1.64
C PRO A 121 -6.82 12.63 0.82
N PRO A 122 -7.28 12.02 -0.28
CA PRO A 122 -8.37 12.58 -1.06
C PRO A 122 -9.66 12.67 -0.24
N ARG A 123 -10.52 13.63 -0.60
CA ARG A 123 -11.85 13.76 0.02
C ARG A 123 -12.64 12.47 -0.20
N GLN A 124 -13.23 11.95 0.86
CA GLN A 124 -14.05 10.75 0.82
C GLN A 124 -15.53 11.10 0.88
N ILE A 125 -16.30 10.50 -0.03
CA ILE A 125 -17.77 10.48 0.05
C ILE A 125 -18.16 9.05 0.45
N ILE A 126 -18.79 8.93 1.63
CA ILE A 126 -19.30 7.64 2.12
C ILE A 126 -20.82 7.66 1.96
N VAL A 127 -21.34 6.72 1.16
CA VAL A 127 -22.77 6.56 0.95
C VAL A 127 -23.25 5.39 1.80
N VAL A 128 -24.17 5.66 2.70
CA VAL A 128 -24.84 4.65 3.53
C VAL A 128 -26.29 4.59 3.08
N ALA A 129 -26.72 3.46 2.51
CA ALA A 129 -28.10 3.24 2.11
C ALA A 129 -28.78 2.27 3.09
N GLY A 130 -29.97 2.62 3.55
CA GLY A 130 -30.77 1.83 4.50
C GLY A 130 -31.58 0.70 3.86
N GLY A 131 -31.41 0.42 2.57
CA GLY A 131 -32.24 -0.52 1.79
C GLY A 131 -31.52 -1.19 0.61
N LYS A 132 -32.27 -1.80 -0.32
CA LYS A 132 -31.72 -2.49 -1.51
C LYS A 132 -30.82 -1.54 -2.31
N ASN A 133 -29.66 -2.05 -2.75
CA ASN A 133 -28.53 -1.36 -3.43
C ASN A 133 -28.84 -0.37 -4.58
N ASN A 134 -30.08 -0.21 -5.04
CA ASN A 134 -30.40 0.64 -6.19
C ASN A 134 -30.26 2.14 -5.88
N GLU A 135 -30.69 2.63 -4.72
CA GLU A 135 -30.61 4.06 -4.36
C GLU A 135 -29.15 4.55 -4.25
N ALA A 136 -28.28 3.76 -3.61
CA ALA A 136 -26.85 4.06 -3.55
C ALA A 136 -26.21 4.07 -4.94
N LYS A 137 -26.68 3.19 -5.84
CA LYS A 137 -26.15 3.09 -7.20
C LYS A 137 -26.58 4.29 -8.05
N GLU A 138 -27.83 4.71 -7.95
CA GLU A 138 -28.36 5.91 -8.61
C GLU A 138 -27.60 7.18 -8.19
N PHE A 139 -27.23 7.30 -6.91
CA PHE A 139 -26.39 8.41 -6.45
C PHE A 139 -24.94 8.33 -6.95
N LEU A 140 -24.36 7.12 -6.99
CA LEU A 140 -22.95 6.92 -7.34
C LEU A 140 -22.66 6.97 -8.85
N ASP A 141 -23.60 6.59 -9.71
CA ASP A 141 -23.35 6.47 -11.14
C ASP A 141 -23.06 7.82 -11.83
N PRO A 142 -23.77 8.92 -11.53
CA PRO A 142 -23.39 10.27 -11.99
C PRO A 142 -22.02 10.71 -11.48
N LEU A 143 -21.70 10.40 -10.22
CA LEU A 143 -20.40 10.75 -9.62
C LEU A 143 -19.25 10.01 -10.32
N LYS A 144 -19.42 8.72 -10.63
CA LYS A 144 -18.43 7.97 -11.41
C LYS A 144 -18.24 8.55 -12.81
N LYS A 145 -19.32 8.95 -13.48
CA LYS A 145 -19.23 9.50 -14.84
C LYS A 145 -18.47 10.84 -14.89
N ASN A 146 -18.62 11.67 -13.86
CA ASN A 146 -18.09 13.03 -13.85
C ASN A 146 -16.73 13.14 -13.14
N PHE A 147 -16.35 12.17 -12.32
CA PHE A 147 -15.16 12.25 -11.46
C PHE A 147 -14.29 10.98 -11.42
N ALA A 148 -14.56 9.95 -12.22
CA ALA A 148 -13.73 8.72 -12.28
C ALA A 148 -12.83 8.68 -13.52
#